data_AF-A0A1G9TP26-F1
#
_entry.id   AF-A0A1G9TP26-F1
#
_cell.length_a   1.000
_cell.length_b   1.000
_cell.length_c   1.000
_cell.angle_alpha   90.00
_cell.angle_beta   90.00
_cell.angle_gamma   90.00
#
_symmetry.space_group_name_H-M   'P 1'
#
loop_
_entity.id
_entity.type
_entity.pdbx_description
1 polymer ?
#
loop_
_entity_poly.entity_id
_entity_poly.type
_entity_poly.pdbx_seq_one_letter_code
_entity_poly.pdbx_strand_id
1 'polypeptide(L)'
;MAAQDGPSAYARSVLRIIDARTGEPVDAAPARRGLTRVEAHTEGFDVTALRILLVADLLVRALELGGTPVWALLDEERQQAELRAGAAALGIRPFEDGRDAASGLGEAQVLHVVREGGAEPDGVRVAVAPVHAEAPPDEADPAALRLALLSRRRSVPLQLDTAALADAHDTLVRWRGAVATWAQRPSRPIPDEVRAELRTAWEDDLDMPGVLGVLRWVETAPDLPDGARFETYAYADRLLGLDLAHDLGNPS
;
A
#
# COMPACT_ATOMS: atom_id res chain seq x y z
N MET A 1 -32.69 -20.32 -24.89
CA MET A 1 -32.85 -19.65 -23.58
C MET A 1 -31.73 -20.16 -22.69
N ALA A 2 -30.55 -19.55 -22.84
CA ALA A 2 -29.36 -19.93 -22.08
C ALA A 2 -29.32 -19.07 -20.82
N ALA A 3 -29.32 -19.72 -19.65
CA ALA A 3 -29.09 -19.05 -18.39
C ALA A 3 -27.63 -18.56 -18.39
N GLN A 4 -27.46 -17.25 -18.31
CA GLN A 4 -26.18 -16.63 -17.97
C GLN A 4 -25.92 -16.96 -16.50
N ASP A 5 -24.92 -17.81 -16.25
CA ASP A 5 -24.31 -17.95 -14.93
C ASP A 5 -23.75 -16.58 -14.54
N GLY A 6 -24.44 -15.89 -13.64
CA GLY A 6 -23.96 -14.65 -13.05
C GLY A 6 -22.64 -14.92 -12.30
N PRO A 7 -21.71 -13.96 -12.27
CA PRO A 7 -20.48 -14.12 -11.50
C PRO A 7 -20.83 -14.38 -10.03
N SER A 8 -20.29 -15.48 -9.51
CA SER A 8 -20.53 -15.98 -8.16
C SER A 8 -20.36 -14.87 -7.11
N ALA A 9 -21.46 -14.46 -6.49
CA ALA A 9 -21.42 -13.78 -5.21
C ALA A 9 -20.62 -14.66 -4.23
N TYR A 10 -19.65 -14.06 -3.54
CA TYR A 10 -18.72 -14.71 -2.58
C TYR A 10 -17.54 -15.51 -3.15
N ALA A 11 -16.97 -15.13 -4.30
CA ALA A 11 -15.55 -15.41 -4.51
C ALA A 11 -14.79 -14.70 -3.37
N ARG A 12 -14.28 -15.51 -2.43
CA ARG A 12 -13.46 -15.05 -1.32
C ARG A 12 -12.28 -14.33 -1.95
N SER A 13 -12.29 -13.01 -1.93
CA SER A 13 -11.14 -12.26 -2.38
C SER A 13 -9.96 -12.57 -1.51
N VAL A 14 -8.87 -12.91 -2.16
CA VAL A 14 -7.62 -13.22 -1.53
C VAL A 14 -6.59 -12.32 -2.20
N LEU A 15 -5.89 -11.53 -1.38
CA LEU A 15 -4.71 -10.81 -1.83
C LEU A 15 -3.71 -11.84 -2.40
N ARG A 16 -3.35 -11.70 -3.68
CA ARG A 16 -2.36 -12.54 -4.33
C ARG A 16 -1.07 -11.75 -4.48
N ILE A 17 0.05 -12.41 -4.22
CA ILE A 17 1.38 -11.81 -4.31
C ILE A 17 2.25 -12.70 -5.20
N ILE A 18 3.06 -12.10 -6.05
CA ILE A 18 4.05 -12.83 -6.84
C ILE A 18 5.22 -13.19 -5.92
N ASP A 19 5.42 -14.49 -5.65
CA ASP A 19 6.56 -14.99 -4.88
C ASP A 19 7.83 -14.84 -5.73
N ALA A 20 8.72 -13.93 -5.34
CA ALA A 20 9.95 -13.63 -6.06
C ALA A 20 10.88 -14.85 -6.20
N ARG A 21 10.73 -15.86 -5.35
CA ARG A 21 11.50 -17.11 -5.44
C ARG A 21 11.07 -17.98 -6.64
N THR A 22 9.77 -17.97 -6.97
CA THR A 22 9.19 -18.88 -7.97
C THR A 22 8.66 -18.17 -9.20
N GLY A 23 8.38 -16.87 -9.10
CA GLY A 23 7.67 -16.08 -10.12
C GLY A 23 6.16 -16.34 -10.17
N GLU A 24 5.64 -17.21 -9.31
CA GLU A 24 4.24 -17.63 -9.33
C GLU A 24 3.39 -16.84 -8.33
N PRO A 25 2.11 -16.56 -8.65
CA PRO A 25 1.20 -15.89 -7.75
C PRO A 25 0.72 -16.82 -6.63
N VAL A 26 0.95 -16.43 -5.38
CA VAL A 26 0.52 -17.14 -4.17
C VAL A 26 -0.49 -16.32 -3.37
N ASP A 27 -1.37 -16.98 -2.64
CA ASP A 27 -2.29 -16.33 -1.72
C ASP A 27 -1.52 -15.78 -0.51
N ALA A 28 -1.68 -14.49 -0.21
CA ALA A 28 -0.97 -13.82 0.86
C ALA A 28 -1.51 -14.14 2.26
N ALA A 29 -2.73 -14.66 2.35
CA ALA A 29 -3.37 -15.09 3.58
C ALA A 29 -3.65 -16.60 3.54
N PRO A 30 -3.47 -17.32 4.66
CA PRO A 30 -3.77 -18.74 4.71
C PRO A 30 -5.27 -19.00 4.49
N ALA A 31 -5.61 -20.14 3.87
CA ALA A 31 -7.00 -20.54 3.61
C ALA A 31 -7.85 -20.69 4.89
N ARG A 32 -7.20 -21.01 6.02
CA ARG A 32 -7.77 -21.04 7.37
C ARG A 32 -7.47 -19.71 8.06
N ARG A 33 -8.34 -19.23 8.97
CA ARG A 33 -8.19 -17.95 9.72
C ARG A 33 -6.97 -17.96 10.67
N GLY A 34 -5.78 -18.19 10.13
CA GLY A 34 -4.50 -18.13 10.81
C GLY A 34 -3.92 -16.72 10.74
N LEU A 35 -3.01 -16.45 11.66
CA LEU A 35 -2.21 -15.23 11.66
C LEU A 35 -1.29 -15.23 10.42
N THR A 36 -1.20 -14.08 9.74
CA THR A 36 -0.16 -13.84 8.73
C THR A 36 0.94 -12.99 9.35
N ARG A 37 2.19 -13.37 9.14
CA ARG A 37 3.34 -12.59 9.58
C ARG A 37 3.93 -11.87 8.39
N VAL A 38 4.12 -10.56 8.50
CA VAL A 38 4.80 -9.75 7.49
C VAL A 38 6.11 -9.28 8.10
N GLU A 39 7.22 -9.72 7.53
CA GLU A 39 8.55 -9.35 7.97
C GLU A 39 9.21 -8.45 6.92
N ALA A 40 9.60 -7.25 7.32
CA ALA A 40 10.41 -6.38 6.48
C ALA A 40 11.90 -6.60 6.78
N HIS A 41 12.68 -6.84 5.72
CA HIS A 41 14.11 -7.10 5.77
C HIS A 41 14.87 -5.91 5.16
N THR A 42 15.67 -5.22 5.95
CA THR A 42 16.44 -4.04 5.50
C THR A 42 17.89 -4.11 5.99
N GLU A 43 18.84 -3.63 5.18
CA GLU A 43 20.30 -3.73 5.45
C GLU A 43 20.92 -2.38 5.89
N GLY A 44 20.09 -1.35 6.12
CA GLY A 44 20.46 0.00 6.54
C GLY A 44 19.41 1.03 6.16
N PHE A 45 19.72 2.31 6.38
CA PHE A 45 18.83 3.43 6.05
C PHE A 45 19.11 4.00 4.66
N ASP A 46 18.21 3.73 3.72
CA ASP A 46 18.13 4.41 2.42
C ASP A 46 16.67 4.47 1.92
N VAL A 47 16.43 5.13 0.78
CA VAL A 47 15.09 5.26 0.20
C VAL A 47 14.51 3.90 -0.22
N THR A 48 15.35 2.94 -0.59
CA THR A 48 14.89 1.59 -0.91
C THR A 48 14.39 0.88 0.34
N ALA A 49 15.06 1.04 1.49
CA ALA A 49 14.61 0.54 2.78
C ALA A 49 13.27 1.17 3.19
N LEU A 50 13.08 2.47 2.97
CA LEU A 50 11.77 3.12 3.15
C LEU A 50 10.69 2.54 2.25
N ARG A 51 11.01 2.23 0.98
CA ARG A 51 10.07 1.56 0.06
C ARG A 51 9.75 0.13 0.51
N ILE A 52 10.71 -0.60 1.07
CA ILE A 52 10.49 -1.93 1.65
C ILE A 52 9.49 -1.84 2.81
N LEU A 53 9.72 -0.93 3.76
CA LEU A 53 8.79 -0.71 4.87
C LEU A 53 7.40 -0.27 4.41
N LEU A 54 7.35 0.58 3.37
CA LEU A 54 6.08 1.01 2.77
C LEU A 54 5.32 -0.18 2.18
N VAL A 55 5.98 -1.03 1.40
CA VAL A 55 5.36 -2.25 0.84
C VAL A 55 4.89 -3.20 1.93
N ALA A 56 5.66 -3.35 3.00
CA ALA A 56 5.26 -4.15 4.15
C ALA A 56 4.01 -3.57 4.85
N ASP A 57 3.93 -2.24 5.07
CA ASP A 57 2.74 -1.60 5.63
C ASP A 57 1.52 -1.72 4.71
N LEU A 58 1.70 -1.62 3.39
CA LEU A 58 0.62 -1.87 2.41
C LEU A 58 0.10 -3.30 2.49
N LEU A 59 0.98 -4.31 2.61
CA LEU A 59 0.56 -5.70 2.82
C LEU A 59 -0.27 -5.84 4.08
N VAL A 60 0.20 -5.28 5.20
CA VAL A 60 -0.54 -5.32 6.48
C VAL A 60 -1.92 -4.67 6.31
N ARG A 61 -2.00 -3.47 5.71
CA ARG A 61 -3.26 -2.76 5.47
C ARG A 61 -4.20 -3.55 4.55
N ALA A 62 -3.69 -4.11 3.47
CA ALA A 62 -4.48 -4.90 2.52
C ALA A 62 -5.04 -6.18 3.16
N LEU A 63 -4.22 -6.89 3.94
CA LEU A 63 -4.63 -8.08 4.68
C LEU A 63 -5.69 -7.76 5.74
N GLU A 64 -5.52 -6.68 6.50
CA GLU A 64 -6.50 -6.23 7.50
C GLU A 64 -7.82 -5.77 6.86
N LEU A 65 -7.76 -5.08 5.71
CA LEU A 65 -8.95 -4.74 4.92
C LEU A 65 -9.68 -6.01 4.45
N GLY A 66 -8.95 -7.09 4.19
CA GLY A 66 -9.48 -8.43 3.94
C GLY A 66 -9.89 -9.22 5.20
N GLY A 67 -9.76 -8.63 6.40
CA GLY A 67 -10.11 -9.25 7.68
C GLY A 67 -9.13 -10.32 8.16
N THR A 68 -7.91 -10.36 7.62
CA THR A 68 -6.85 -11.28 8.06
C THR A 68 -6.06 -10.63 9.19
N PRO A 69 -5.91 -11.28 10.35
CA PRO A 69 -5.05 -10.76 11.41
C PRO A 69 -3.59 -10.84 10.97
N VAL A 70 -2.84 -9.76 11.20
CA VAL A 70 -1.44 -9.63 10.77
C VAL A 70 -0.55 -9.25 11.94
N TRP A 71 0.64 -9.84 11.98
CA TRP A 71 1.74 -9.38 12.82
C TRP A 71 2.85 -8.82 11.93
N ALA A 72 3.15 -7.54 12.08
CA ALA A 72 4.19 -6.84 11.34
C ALA A 72 5.51 -6.81 12.14
N LEU A 73 6.59 -7.31 11.55
CA LEU A 73 7.91 -7.39 12.16
C LEU A 73 8.95 -6.66 11.30
N LEU A 74 9.96 -6.10 11.95
CA LEU A 74 11.15 -5.55 11.33
C LEU A 74 12.37 -6.40 11.70
N ASP A 75 13.05 -6.90 10.69
CA ASP A 75 14.37 -7.53 10.79
C ASP A 75 15.43 -6.55 10.26
N GLU A 76 16.08 -5.86 11.20
CA GLU A 76 17.04 -4.78 10.93
C GLU A 76 18.09 -4.73 12.06
N GLU A 77 19.37 -4.58 11.70
CA GLU A 77 20.50 -4.60 12.65
C GLU A 77 21.21 -3.25 12.84
N ARG A 78 21.06 -2.29 11.91
CA ARG A 78 21.79 -1.02 11.78
C ARG A 78 20.91 0.18 11.42
N GLN A 79 21.05 1.28 12.17
CA GLN A 79 20.34 2.56 11.90
C GLN A 79 18.82 2.48 12.10
N GLN A 80 18.40 1.62 13.04
CA GLN A 80 17.00 1.40 13.39
C GLN A 80 16.25 2.70 13.79
N ALA A 81 16.94 3.67 14.40
CA ALA A 81 16.32 4.93 14.83
C ALA A 81 15.98 5.83 13.63
N GLU A 82 16.92 6.01 12.70
CA GLU A 82 16.73 6.76 11.46
C GLU A 82 15.64 6.12 10.61
N LEU A 83 15.65 4.79 10.49
CA LEU A 83 14.66 4.05 9.74
C LEU A 83 13.25 4.19 10.34
N ARG A 84 13.11 4.06 11.67
CA ARG A 84 11.83 4.30 12.36
C ARG A 84 11.34 5.73 12.19
N ALA A 85 12.22 6.72 12.28
CA ALA A 85 11.87 8.13 12.09
C ALA A 85 11.41 8.42 10.65
N GLY A 86 12.13 7.93 9.64
CA GLY A 86 11.75 8.06 8.24
C GLY A 86 10.45 7.33 7.92
N ALA A 87 10.25 6.12 8.46
CA ALA A 87 9.01 5.39 8.30
C ALA A 87 7.80 6.11 8.92
N ALA A 88 7.97 6.64 10.14
CA ALA A 88 6.95 7.42 10.82
C ALA A 88 6.59 8.71 10.04
N ALA A 89 7.57 9.40 9.48
CA ALA A 89 7.34 10.55 8.61
C ALA A 89 6.47 10.18 7.40
N LEU A 90 6.69 9.00 6.81
CA LEU A 90 5.85 8.45 5.73
C LEU A 90 4.50 7.90 6.20
N GLY A 91 4.09 8.05 7.47
CA GLY A 91 2.82 7.51 7.98
C GLY A 91 2.75 5.98 8.00
N ILE A 92 3.92 5.30 7.97
CA ILE A 92 4.04 3.86 8.09
C ILE A 92 3.79 3.46 9.55
N ARG A 93 2.95 2.44 9.78
CA ARG A 93 2.68 1.96 11.14
C ARG A 93 3.91 1.26 11.72
N PRO A 94 4.16 1.36 13.03
CA PRO A 94 5.33 0.75 13.64
C PRO A 94 5.33 -0.78 13.48
N PHE A 95 6.50 -1.34 13.23
CA PHE A 95 6.75 -2.78 13.21
C PHE A 95 7.32 -3.21 14.57
N GLU A 96 6.95 -4.40 15.03
CA GLU A 96 7.54 -4.99 16.24
C GLU A 96 8.94 -5.56 15.93
N ASP A 97 9.80 -5.64 16.94
CA ASP A 97 11.17 -6.16 16.76
C ASP A 97 11.16 -7.68 16.56
N GLY A 98 11.74 -8.15 15.45
CA GLY A 98 11.72 -9.56 15.03
C GLY A 98 12.39 -10.55 16.00
N ARG A 99 13.36 -10.08 16.81
CA ARG A 99 14.17 -10.95 17.68
C ARG A 99 13.43 -11.54 18.88
N ASP A 100 12.39 -10.87 19.38
CA ASP A 100 11.65 -11.31 20.58
C ASP A 100 10.33 -12.04 20.26
N ALA A 101 9.84 -11.93 19.03
CA ALA A 101 8.48 -12.37 18.64
C ALA A 101 8.41 -13.76 17.97
N ALA A 102 9.50 -14.26 17.39
CA ALA A 102 9.46 -15.44 16.51
C ALA A 102 9.20 -16.78 17.24
N SER A 103 9.49 -16.84 18.55
CA SER A 103 9.55 -18.11 19.31
C SER A 103 8.18 -18.66 19.79
N GLY A 104 7.06 -17.99 19.51
CA GLY A 104 5.75 -18.33 20.12
C GLY A 104 4.56 -18.55 19.18
N LEU A 105 4.72 -18.39 17.85
CA LEU A 105 3.59 -18.13 16.94
C LEU A 105 3.27 -19.24 15.93
N GLY A 106 3.47 -20.52 16.26
CA GLY A 106 2.93 -21.66 15.50
C GLY A 106 3.16 -21.64 13.97
N GLU A 107 2.30 -22.35 13.22
CA GLU A 107 2.31 -22.44 11.75
C GLU A 107 1.70 -21.15 11.10
N ALA A 108 2.29 -19.98 11.36
CA ALA A 108 1.91 -18.76 10.65
C ALA A 108 2.50 -18.76 9.23
N GLN A 109 1.71 -18.34 8.23
CA GLN A 109 2.28 -18.00 6.92
C GLN A 109 3.13 -16.74 7.08
N VAL A 110 4.36 -16.77 6.58
CA VAL A 110 5.29 -15.64 6.63
C VAL A 110 5.49 -15.08 5.23
N LEU A 111 5.27 -13.78 5.10
CA LEU A 111 5.59 -12.98 3.92
C LEU A 111 6.84 -12.16 4.25
N HIS A 112 7.93 -12.42 3.53
CA HIS A 112 9.18 -11.68 3.69
C HIS A 112 9.27 -10.59 2.63
N VAL A 113 9.23 -9.33 3.04
CA VAL A 113 9.44 -8.18 2.16
C VAL A 113 10.93 -7.86 2.15
N VAL A 114 11.56 -8.08 0.99
CA VAL A 114 13.02 -8.05 0.84
C VAL A 114 13.40 -7.12 -0.31
N ARG A 115 14.63 -6.60 -0.28
CA ARG A 115 15.22 -5.99 -1.47
C ARG A 115 15.35 -7.05 -2.58
N GLU A 116 15.08 -6.68 -3.82
CA GLU A 116 15.39 -7.52 -4.98
C GLU A 116 16.88 -7.87 -5.01
N GLY A 117 17.20 -9.17 -5.04
CA GLY A 117 18.57 -9.66 -4.98
C GLY A 117 19.26 -9.52 -3.61
N GLY A 118 18.51 -9.18 -2.56
CA GLY A 118 19.00 -9.10 -1.17
C GLY A 118 18.79 -10.42 -0.40
N ALA A 119 18.36 -10.30 0.86
CA ALA A 119 18.13 -11.45 1.74
C ALA A 119 17.22 -12.53 1.12
N GLU A 120 17.57 -13.79 1.38
CA GLU A 120 16.88 -14.97 0.86
C GLU A 120 16.28 -15.84 1.97
N PRO A 121 15.35 -15.32 2.79
CA PRO A 121 14.70 -16.12 3.84
C PRO A 121 13.85 -17.25 3.22
N ASP A 122 13.66 -18.33 3.96
CA ASP A 122 12.75 -19.40 3.57
C ASP A 122 11.29 -18.94 3.74
N GLY A 123 10.49 -19.06 2.68
CA GLY A 123 9.09 -18.62 2.69
C GLY A 123 8.68 -17.90 1.42
N VAL A 124 7.53 -17.23 1.46
CA VAL A 124 7.05 -16.38 0.35
C VAL A 124 7.83 -15.07 0.37
N ARG A 125 8.46 -14.71 -0.75
CA ARG A 125 9.28 -13.51 -0.87
C ARG A 125 8.57 -12.44 -1.69
N VAL A 126 8.45 -11.26 -1.12
CA VAL A 126 7.89 -10.06 -1.76
C VAL A 126 9.05 -9.12 -2.07
N ALA A 127 9.67 -9.29 -3.25
CA ALA A 127 10.81 -8.48 -3.66
C ALA A 127 10.42 -7.02 -3.96
N VAL A 128 11.24 -6.08 -3.50
CA VAL A 128 11.11 -4.65 -3.76
C VAL A 128 12.32 -4.21 -4.58
N ALA A 129 12.04 -3.75 -5.79
CA ALA A 129 13.04 -3.24 -6.71
C ALA A 129 13.65 -1.92 -6.19
N PRO A 130 14.92 -1.64 -6.53
CA PRO A 130 15.65 -0.50 -5.99
C PRO A 130 15.00 0.84 -6.33
N VAL A 131 15.19 1.80 -5.43
CA VAL A 131 14.91 3.21 -5.66
C VAL A 131 16.23 3.94 -5.85
N HIS A 132 16.34 4.65 -6.96
CA HIS A 132 17.45 5.51 -7.29
C HIS A 132 17.01 6.95 -7.07
N ALA A 133 17.55 7.59 -6.03
CA ALA A 133 17.23 8.97 -5.71
C ALA A 133 18.31 9.91 -6.26
N GLU A 134 17.91 10.83 -7.13
CA GLU A 134 18.75 11.93 -7.60
C GLU A 134 18.48 13.21 -6.80
N ALA A 135 17.27 13.36 -6.25
CA ALA A 135 16.89 14.44 -5.35
C ALA A 135 16.99 14.03 -3.87
N PRO A 136 17.30 14.96 -2.95
CA PRO A 136 17.35 14.68 -1.52
C PRO A 136 15.94 14.36 -0.99
N PRO A 137 15.64 13.11 -0.59
CA PRO A 137 14.32 12.73 -0.11
C PRO A 137 14.00 13.36 1.26
N ASP A 138 15.02 13.67 2.04
CA ASP A 138 14.89 14.24 3.39
C ASP A 138 14.33 15.67 3.38
N GLU A 139 14.35 16.35 2.23
CA GLU A 139 13.79 17.69 2.02
C GLU A 139 12.37 17.65 1.43
N ALA A 140 11.88 16.48 1.02
CA ALA A 140 10.56 16.34 0.42
C ALA A 140 9.44 16.32 1.47
N ASP A 141 8.26 16.81 1.09
CA ASP A 141 7.03 16.56 1.86
C ASP A 141 6.84 15.03 2.02
N PRO A 142 6.75 14.48 3.24
CA PRO A 142 6.67 13.03 3.44
C PRO A 142 5.47 12.39 2.75
N ALA A 143 4.34 13.09 2.64
CA ALA A 143 3.18 12.57 1.92
C ALA A 143 3.45 12.49 0.40
N ALA A 144 4.12 13.49 -0.17
CA ALA A 144 4.56 13.49 -1.56
C ALA A 144 5.57 12.37 -1.84
N LEU A 145 6.56 12.18 -0.95
CA LEU A 145 7.51 11.06 -1.05
C LEU A 145 6.77 9.72 -1.00
N ARG A 146 5.81 9.55 -0.09
CA ARG A 146 4.98 8.33 -0.03
C ARG A 146 4.25 8.09 -1.35
N LEU A 147 3.56 9.09 -1.90
CA LEU A 147 2.86 8.96 -3.18
C LEU A 147 3.82 8.62 -4.33
N ALA A 148 4.99 9.27 -4.38
CA ALA A 148 6.01 9.00 -5.40
C ALA A 148 6.50 7.54 -5.34
N LEU A 149 6.72 6.99 -4.13
CA LEU A 149 7.11 5.59 -3.94
C LEU A 149 6.02 4.58 -4.36
N LEU A 150 4.74 4.97 -4.29
CA LEU A 150 3.59 4.17 -4.73
C LEU A 150 3.30 4.26 -6.24
N SER A 151 3.91 5.22 -6.94
CA SER A 151 3.64 5.50 -8.37
C SER A 151 4.03 4.39 -9.33
N ARG A 152 4.87 3.44 -8.87
CA ARG A 152 5.34 2.28 -9.62
C ARG A 152 5.08 1.00 -8.82
N ARG A 153 4.78 -0.09 -9.53
CA ARG A 153 4.72 -1.44 -8.95
C ARG A 153 6.01 -1.74 -8.19
N ARG A 154 5.89 -2.42 -7.05
CA ARG A 154 7.02 -2.74 -6.14
C ARG A 154 8.18 -3.45 -6.83
N SER A 155 7.91 -4.22 -7.88
CA SER A 155 8.86 -5.00 -8.67
C SER A 155 9.56 -4.21 -9.78
N VAL A 156 9.24 -2.93 -9.93
CA VAL A 156 9.85 -2.06 -10.96
C VAL A 156 10.78 -1.06 -10.28
N PRO A 157 12.05 -0.93 -10.73
CA PRO A 157 12.95 0.09 -10.25
C PRO A 157 12.35 1.48 -10.38
N LEU A 158 12.51 2.31 -9.36
CA LEU A 158 11.95 3.66 -9.31
C LEU A 158 13.08 4.69 -9.39
N GLN A 159 12.97 5.63 -10.32
CA GLN A 159 13.80 6.84 -10.33
C GLN A 159 13.06 7.93 -9.59
N LEU A 160 13.69 8.50 -8.57
CA LEU A 160 13.15 9.55 -7.74
C LEU A 160 13.96 10.84 -7.96
N ASP A 161 13.47 11.66 -8.86
CA ASP A 161 14.01 12.98 -9.17
C ASP A 161 13.09 14.09 -8.60
N THR A 162 13.54 15.34 -8.74
CA THR A 162 12.78 16.51 -8.27
C THR A 162 11.42 16.64 -8.96
N ALA A 163 11.33 16.25 -10.24
CA ALA A 163 10.08 16.35 -10.99
C ALA A 163 9.04 15.33 -10.48
N ALA A 164 9.45 14.09 -10.22
CA ALA A 164 8.60 13.06 -9.65
C ALA A 164 8.05 13.44 -8.27
N LEU A 165 8.88 14.08 -7.44
CA LEU A 165 8.45 14.60 -6.13
C LEU A 165 7.48 15.78 -6.27
N ALA A 166 7.74 16.71 -7.20
CA ALA A 166 6.85 17.84 -7.48
C ALA A 166 5.48 17.37 -8.03
N ASP A 167 5.47 16.43 -8.99
CA ASP A 167 4.25 15.84 -9.55
C ASP A 167 3.41 15.14 -8.47
N ALA A 168 4.06 14.45 -7.54
CA ALA A 168 3.40 13.82 -6.41
C ALA A 168 2.81 14.87 -5.45
N HIS A 169 3.56 15.92 -5.13
CA HIS A 169 3.07 17.02 -4.31
C HIS A 169 1.86 17.72 -4.92
N ASP A 170 1.93 18.11 -6.20
CA ASP A 170 0.83 18.76 -6.91
C ASP A 170 -0.41 17.87 -7.00
N THR A 171 -0.21 16.56 -7.14
CA THR A 171 -1.30 15.59 -7.09
C THR A 171 -1.97 15.56 -5.72
N LEU A 172 -1.21 15.58 -4.63
CA LEU A 172 -1.78 15.59 -3.29
C LEU A 172 -2.53 16.88 -2.98
N VAL A 173 -1.98 18.04 -3.34
CA VAL A 173 -2.66 19.33 -3.18
C VAL A 173 -4.00 19.31 -3.91
N ARG A 174 -4.01 18.86 -5.18
CA ARG A 174 -5.23 18.75 -5.98
C ARG A 174 -6.25 17.80 -5.33
N TRP A 175 -5.80 16.61 -4.92
CA TRP A 175 -6.67 15.60 -4.33
C TRP A 175 -7.24 16.00 -2.97
N ARG A 176 -6.44 16.59 -2.08
CA ARG A 176 -6.91 17.07 -0.77
C ARG A 176 -7.93 18.21 -0.93
N GLY A 177 -7.69 19.15 -1.86
CA GLY A 177 -8.66 20.19 -2.19
C GLY A 177 -9.97 19.65 -2.77
N ALA A 178 -9.90 18.63 -3.63
CA ALA A 178 -11.08 17.95 -4.17
C ALA A 178 -11.87 17.22 -3.06
N VAL A 179 -11.19 16.48 -2.18
CA VAL A 179 -11.78 15.79 -1.03
C VAL A 179 -12.45 16.78 -0.07
N ALA A 180 -11.80 17.90 0.24
CA ALA A 180 -12.37 18.96 1.09
C ALA A 180 -13.63 19.60 0.48
N THR A 181 -13.69 19.69 -0.85
CA THR A 181 -14.89 20.16 -1.56
C THR A 181 -16.02 19.13 -1.49
N TRP A 182 -15.72 17.86 -1.77
CA TRP A 182 -16.72 16.79 -1.76
C TRP A 182 -17.27 16.48 -0.38
N ALA A 183 -16.46 16.64 0.67
CA ALA A 183 -16.86 16.44 2.07
C ALA A 183 -18.01 17.36 2.52
N GLN A 184 -18.27 18.46 1.80
CA GLN A 184 -19.38 19.38 2.07
C GLN A 184 -20.72 18.87 1.52
N ARG A 185 -20.71 17.77 0.76
CA ARG A 185 -21.90 17.17 0.16
C ARG A 185 -22.39 15.99 1.00
N PRO A 186 -23.68 15.63 0.93
CA PRO A 186 -24.18 14.44 1.60
C PRO A 186 -23.44 13.19 1.13
N SER A 187 -22.98 12.36 2.07
CA SER A 187 -22.34 11.08 1.78
C SER A 187 -23.22 10.19 0.89
N ARG A 188 -22.57 9.45 -0.01
CA ARG A 188 -23.19 8.47 -0.91
C ARG A 188 -22.34 7.21 -0.95
N PRO A 189 -22.94 6.01 -1.02
CA PRO A 189 -22.16 4.77 -1.06
C PRO A 189 -21.25 4.73 -2.30
N ILE A 190 -20.08 4.14 -2.12
CA ILE A 190 -19.16 3.80 -3.22
C ILE A 190 -19.88 2.82 -4.16
N PRO A 191 -19.97 3.09 -5.47
CA PRO A 191 -20.54 2.14 -6.42
C PRO A 191 -19.77 0.81 -6.43
N ASP A 192 -20.47 -0.30 -6.60
CA ASP A 192 -19.89 -1.64 -6.53
C ASP A 192 -18.78 -1.86 -7.57
N GLU A 193 -18.93 -1.29 -8.76
CA GLU A 193 -17.92 -1.33 -9.83
C GLU A 193 -16.60 -0.68 -9.39
N VAL A 194 -16.66 0.53 -8.85
CA VAL A 194 -15.49 1.26 -8.35
C VAL A 194 -14.82 0.52 -7.20
N ARG A 195 -15.62 -0.04 -6.28
CA ARG A 195 -15.11 -0.87 -5.18
C ARG A 195 -14.42 -2.12 -5.73
N ALA A 196 -14.99 -2.77 -6.74
CA ALA A 196 -14.43 -3.98 -7.34
C ALA A 196 -13.12 -3.68 -8.10
N GLU A 197 -13.04 -2.56 -8.82
CA GLU A 197 -11.81 -2.13 -9.51
C GLU A 197 -10.68 -1.83 -8.53
N LEU A 198 -10.95 -1.06 -7.48
CA LEU A 198 -9.97 -0.78 -6.42
C LEU A 198 -9.42 -2.08 -5.81
N ARG A 199 -10.33 -3.00 -5.46
CA ARG A 199 -9.97 -4.29 -4.88
C ARG A 199 -9.18 -5.14 -5.84
N THR A 200 -9.61 -5.24 -7.09
CA THR A 200 -8.91 -6.01 -8.13
C THR A 200 -7.47 -5.52 -8.27
N ALA A 201 -7.26 -4.20 -8.28
CA ALA A 201 -5.92 -3.64 -8.38
C ALA A 201 -5.02 -4.03 -7.20
N TRP A 202 -5.43 -3.78 -5.95
CA TRP A 202 -4.53 -4.11 -4.83
C TRP A 202 -4.46 -5.62 -4.54
N GLU A 203 -5.48 -6.40 -4.86
CA GLU A 203 -5.49 -7.86 -4.70
C GLU A 203 -4.59 -8.54 -5.76
N ASP A 204 -4.28 -7.86 -6.88
CA ASP A 204 -3.29 -8.27 -7.89
C ASP A 204 -1.90 -7.70 -7.58
N ASP A 205 -1.18 -8.37 -6.69
CA ASP A 205 0.22 -8.08 -6.38
C ASP A 205 0.50 -6.64 -5.88
N LEU A 206 -0.46 -6.06 -5.14
CA LEU A 206 -0.40 -4.66 -4.72
C LEU A 206 -0.18 -3.71 -5.92
N ASP A 207 -1.01 -3.79 -6.97
CA ASP A 207 -0.96 -2.85 -8.10
C ASP A 207 -1.39 -1.43 -7.70
N MET A 208 -0.51 -0.72 -6.99
CA MET A 208 -0.71 0.65 -6.56
C MET A 208 -0.89 1.61 -7.74
N PRO A 209 -0.16 1.48 -8.87
CA PRO A 209 -0.48 2.25 -10.08
C PRO A 209 -1.92 2.07 -10.57
N GLY A 210 -2.46 0.85 -10.49
CA GLY A 210 -3.86 0.54 -10.78
C GLY A 210 -4.82 1.25 -9.81
N VAL A 211 -4.58 1.15 -8.50
CA VAL A 211 -5.37 1.86 -7.47
C VAL A 211 -5.37 3.36 -7.71
N LEU A 212 -4.19 3.96 -7.93
CA LEU A 212 -4.06 5.39 -8.23
C LEU A 212 -4.74 5.76 -9.57
N GLY A 213 -4.79 4.83 -10.52
CA GLY A 213 -5.52 4.98 -11.78
C GLY A 213 -7.02 5.12 -11.57
N VAL A 214 -7.60 4.26 -10.73
CA VAL A 214 -9.02 4.35 -10.37
C VAL A 214 -9.34 5.68 -9.69
N LEU A 215 -8.49 6.15 -8.77
CA LEU A 215 -8.68 7.46 -8.12
C LEU A 215 -8.68 8.62 -9.13
N ARG A 216 -7.73 8.66 -10.08
CA ARG A 216 -7.70 9.67 -11.15
C ARG A 216 -8.97 9.66 -12.01
N TRP A 217 -9.52 8.48 -12.28
CA TRP A 217 -10.79 8.37 -13.00
C TRP A 217 -11.97 8.88 -12.15
N VAL A 218 -12.07 8.47 -10.88
CA VAL A 218 -13.10 8.92 -9.91
C VAL A 218 -13.13 10.44 -9.78
N GLU A 219 -11.96 11.07 -9.76
CA GLU A 219 -11.80 12.53 -9.68
C GLU A 219 -12.59 13.28 -10.77
N THR A 220 -12.68 12.68 -11.97
CA THR A 220 -13.22 13.33 -13.16
C THR A 220 -14.50 12.68 -13.71
N ALA A 221 -14.95 11.56 -13.13
CA ALA A 221 -16.11 10.79 -13.60
C ALA A 221 -17.42 11.61 -13.54
N PRO A 222 -18.05 11.95 -14.67
CA PRO A 222 -19.13 12.95 -14.73
C PRO A 222 -20.39 12.52 -13.97
N ASP A 223 -20.69 11.23 -13.94
CA ASP A 223 -21.93 10.69 -13.35
C ASP A 223 -21.76 10.25 -11.89
N LEU A 224 -20.57 10.41 -11.31
CA LEU A 224 -20.28 9.98 -9.94
C LEU A 224 -20.58 11.13 -8.96
N PRO A 225 -21.56 10.99 -8.05
CA PRO A 225 -21.87 12.02 -7.07
C PRO A 225 -20.68 12.34 -6.17
N ASP A 226 -20.50 13.61 -5.82
CA ASP A 226 -19.42 14.07 -4.92
C ASP A 226 -19.31 13.25 -3.63
N GLY A 227 -20.45 12.95 -2.99
CA GLY A 227 -20.47 12.11 -1.78
C GLY A 227 -19.88 10.72 -1.99
N ALA A 228 -20.03 10.13 -3.19
CA ALA A 228 -19.44 8.83 -3.51
C ALA A 228 -17.95 8.95 -3.85
N ARG A 229 -17.53 10.07 -4.47
CA ARG A 229 -16.10 10.38 -4.68
C ARG A 229 -15.36 10.50 -3.35
N PHE A 230 -15.94 11.24 -2.41
CA PHE A 230 -15.42 11.36 -1.05
C PHE A 230 -15.26 10.00 -0.38
N GLU A 231 -16.33 9.18 -0.33
CA GLU A 231 -16.26 7.84 0.28
C GLU A 231 -15.24 6.93 -0.43
N THR A 232 -15.09 7.07 -1.74
CA THR A 232 -14.11 6.30 -2.52
C THR A 232 -12.68 6.65 -2.12
N TYR A 233 -12.36 7.94 -2.04
CA TYR A 233 -11.05 8.43 -1.61
C TYR A 233 -10.76 8.04 -0.16
N ALA A 234 -11.73 8.22 0.76
CA ALA A 234 -11.60 7.81 2.15
C ALA A 234 -11.38 6.30 2.31
N TYR A 235 -12.05 5.49 1.48
CA TYR A 235 -11.88 4.03 1.47
C TYR A 235 -10.50 3.62 0.96
N ALA A 236 -10.03 4.20 -0.15
CA ALA A 236 -8.70 3.92 -0.70
C ALA A 236 -7.58 4.40 0.25
N ASP A 237 -7.79 5.49 0.97
CA ASP A 237 -6.78 6.06 1.88
C ASP A 237 -6.48 5.16 3.09
N ARG A 238 -7.41 4.25 3.45
CA ARG A 238 -7.13 3.22 4.46
C ARG A 238 -5.97 2.29 4.07
N LEU A 239 -5.84 2.03 2.76
CA LEU A 239 -4.73 1.30 2.17
C LEU A 239 -3.54 2.22 1.89
N LEU A 240 -3.79 3.36 1.24
CA LEU A 240 -2.73 4.23 0.74
C LEU A 240 -2.01 4.99 1.85
N GLY A 241 -2.70 5.43 2.90
CA GLY A 241 -2.12 6.18 4.01
C GLY A 241 -1.55 7.55 3.62
N LEU A 242 -2.20 8.25 2.68
CA LEU A 242 -1.78 9.56 2.16
C LEU A 242 -2.37 10.74 2.94
N ASP A 243 -3.25 10.48 3.91
CA ASP A 243 -3.96 11.50 4.68
C ASP A 243 -4.70 12.47 3.74
N LEU A 244 -5.59 11.91 2.91
CA LEU A 244 -6.33 12.67 1.89
C LEU A 244 -7.39 13.57 2.51
N ALA A 245 -7.74 13.33 3.78
CA ALA A 245 -8.67 14.11 4.57
C ALA A 245 -7.99 15.25 5.37
N HIS A 246 -6.69 15.51 5.16
CA HIS A 246 -5.92 16.48 5.94
C HIS A 246 -6.56 17.87 6.01
N ASP A 247 -7.09 18.37 4.89
CA ASP A 247 -7.61 19.75 4.77
C ASP A 247 -9.06 19.89 5.27
N LEU A 248 -9.67 18.82 5.83
CA LEU A 248 -11.01 18.89 6.40
C LEU A 248 -11.03 19.80 7.63
N GLY A 249 -11.63 20.98 7.48
CA GLY A 249 -11.75 21.98 8.54
C GLY A 249 -10.71 23.11 8.48
N ASN A 250 -9.72 23.01 7.58
CA ASN A 250 -8.74 24.07 7.28
C ASN A 250 -8.68 24.31 5.75
N PRO A 251 -9.76 24.82 5.13
CA PRO A 251 -9.70 25.17 3.72
C PRO A 251 -8.66 26.29 3.51
N SER A 252 -7.71 26.05 2.60
CA SER A 252 -6.75 27.08 2.15
C SER A 252 -7.46 28.22 1.42
#